data_AF-A0A0C9UV10-F1
#
_entry.id   AF-A0A0C9UV10-F1
#
_cell.length_a   1.000
_cell.length_b   1.000
_cell.length_c   1.000
_cell.angle_alpha   90.00
_cell.angle_beta   90.00
_cell.angle_gamma   90.00
#
_symmetry.space_group_name_H-M   'P 1'
#
loop_
_entity.id
_entity.type
_entity.pdbx_description
1 polymer ?
#
loop_
_entity_poly.entity_id
_entity_poly.type
_entity_poly.pdbx_seq_one_letter_code
_entity_poly.pdbx_strand_id
1 'polypeptide(L)'
;MMSLASADALPAHVYEKILFIIRNSGKKGKDKEAGEGWPMAAIYWGKSFMPLFVWKAAPSASNGNEQAHRNINRDGIKLSILAGAMIGYHLDFRVMSMLEVGELLGIDTNDQAATHFRRSGRALHRSVTIQKRNNLANDKELEKSYQQLEKLQQEASQLSQKLKRGFEGGSGIEHASKRLKNIQSEYSEGFAALKSLQDKSTGRVLMPALAAPHHLIQPLPRASTITDQFAAPSVYHSHYTHSTYIPPAPAPAPAPAPAPAPVRSFSTPAPPYFRDLPHQSVNITSYPGYYPPYSHTGPFSYPPSR
;
A
#
# COMPACT_ATOMS: atom_id res chain seq x y z
N MET A 1 -15.24 27.06 -22.52
CA MET A 1 -14.23 27.55 -21.55
C MET A 1 -12.87 27.05 -22.00
N MET A 2 -11.87 27.91 -22.19
CA MET A 2 -10.50 27.45 -22.41
C MET A 2 -9.93 26.89 -21.11
N SER A 3 -9.31 25.71 -21.17
CA SER A 3 -8.63 25.10 -20.02
C SER A 3 -7.38 25.90 -19.67
N LEU A 4 -7.16 26.18 -18.39
CA LEU A 4 -5.93 26.79 -17.89
C LEU A 4 -4.70 25.90 -18.11
N ALA A 5 -4.89 24.60 -18.33
CA ALA A 5 -3.83 23.64 -18.62
C ALA A 5 -3.50 23.53 -20.13
N SER A 6 -3.85 24.55 -20.93
CA SER A 6 -3.46 24.59 -22.34
C SER A 6 -1.95 24.74 -22.47
N ALA A 7 -1.36 24.01 -23.42
CA ALA A 7 0.06 24.13 -23.75
C ALA A 7 0.37 25.31 -24.68
N ASP A 8 -0.66 25.99 -25.18
CA ASP A 8 -0.53 27.18 -26.01
C ASP A 8 -0.49 28.44 -25.15
N ALA A 9 0.35 29.40 -25.52
CA ALA A 9 0.46 30.66 -24.79
C ALA A 9 -0.91 31.38 -24.79
N LEU A 10 -1.37 31.75 -23.59
CA LEU A 10 -2.63 32.46 -23.46
C LEU A 10 -2.45 33.89 -23.99
N PRO A 11 -3.42 34.44 -24.74
CA PRO A 11 -3.39 35.85 -25.10
C PRO A 11 -3.27 36.72 -23.85
N ALA A 12 -2.44 37.77 -23.90
CA ALA A 12 -2.09 38.59 -22.75
C ALA A 12 -3.32 39.10 -21.96
N HIS A 13 -4.37 39.52 -22.67
CA HIS A 13 -5.61 40.00 -22.05
C HIS A 13 -6.37 38.92 -21.26
N VAL A 14 -6.27 37.64 -21.65
CA VAL A 14 -6.89 36.52 -20.93
C VAL A 14 -6.11 36.24 -19.65
N TYR A 15 -4.77 36.28 -19.73
CA TYR A 15 -3.89 36.11 -18.57
C TYR A 15 -4.12 37.21 -17.52
N GLU A 16 -4.17 38.48 -17.93
CA GLU A 16 -4.47 39.60 -17.02
C GLU A 16 -5.85 39.47 -16.38
N LYS A 17 -6.85 38.98 -17.12
CA LYS A 17 -8.18 38.72 -16.58
C LYS A 17 -8.17 37.62 -15.52
N ILE A 18 -7.36 36.58 -15.69
CA ILE A 18 -7.18 35.51 -14.68
C ILE A 18 -6.50 36.07 -13.43
N LEU A 19 -5.44 36.87 -13.58
CA LEU A 19 -4.78 37.53 -12.46
C LEU A 19 -5.75 38.45 -11.71
N PHE A 20 -6.57 39.21 -12.44
CA PHE A 20 -7.61 40.05 -11.85
C PHE A 20 -8.61 39.24 -11.02
N ILE A 21 -9.07 38.08 -11.52
CA ILE A 21 -9.95 37.18 -10.77
C ILE A 21 -9.26 36.65 -9.50
N ILE A 22 -7.99 36.24 -9.59
CA ILE A 22 -7.22 35.72 -8.45
C ILE A 22 -7.06 36.83 -7.38
N ARG A 23 -6.66 38.04 -7.78
CA ARG A 23 -6.54 39.22 -6.91
C ARG A 23 -7.83 39.53 -6.14
N ASN A 24 -8.97 39.34 -6.81
CA ASN A 24 -10.29 39.65 -6.27
C ASN A 24 -10.92 38.48 -5.48
N SER A 25 -10.30 37.28 -5.47
CA SER A 25 -10.81 36.11 -4.75
C SER A 25 -10.55 36.11 -3.23
N GLY A 26 -10.26 37.29 -2.65
CA GLY A 26 -10.04 37.50 -1.22
C GLY A 26 -8.62 37.17 -0.74
N LYS A 27 -8.42 37.08 0.58
CA LYS A 27 -7.11 36.90 1.23
C LYS A 27 -6.33 35.69 0.67
N LYS A 28 -7.03 34.57 0.45
CA LYS A 28 -6.44 33.35 -0.13
C LYS A 28 -5.96 33.51 -1.57
N GLY A 29 -6.55 34.43 -2.34
CA GLY A 29 -6.12 34.76 -3.70
C GLY A 29 -4.86 35.62 -3.72
N LYS A 30 -4.84 36.63 -2.85
CA LYS A 30 -3.67 37.51 -2.68
C LYS A 30 -2.44 36.76 -2.18
N ASP A 31 -2.61 35.81 -1.25
CA ASP A 31 -1.50 34.99 -0.75
C ASP A 31 -0.88 34.10 -1.85
N LYS A 32 -1.68 33.66 -2.83
CA LYS A 32 -1.19 32.86 -3.98
C LYS A 32 -0.42 33.68 -5.00
N GLU A 33 -0.68 34.98 -5.10
CA GLU A 33 0.08 35.90 -5.94
C GLU A 33 1.35 36.41 -5.24
N ALA A 34 1.25 36.70 -3.93
CA ALA A 34 2.37 37.17 -3.11
C ALA A 34 3.44 36.10 -2.85
N GLY A 35 3.08 34.81 -2.90
CA GLY A 35 4.01 33.68 -2.81
C GLY A 35 4.82 33.48 -4.10
N GLU A 36 5.81 34.35 -4.36
CA GLU A 36 6.89 34.23 -5.36
C GLU A 36 6.49 33.84 -6.83
N GLY A 37 5.20 33.80 -7.15
CA GLY A 37 4.66 33.42 -8.45
C GLY A 37 4.67 31.92 -8.77
N TRP A 38 5.02 31.04 -7.83
CA TRP A 38 5.14 29.59 -8.09
C TRP A 38 3.84 28.90 -8.53
N PRO A 39 2.67 29.20 -7.94
CA PRO A 39 1.43 28.56 -8.37
C PRO A 39 1.07 28.89 -9.82
N MET A 40 1.41 30.11 -10.28
CA MET A 40 1.17 30.55 -11.66
C MET A 40 2.15 29.90 -12.64
N ALA A 41 3.43 29.78 -12.27
CA ALA A 41 4.41 29.03 -13.05
C ALA A 41 4.04 27.54 -13.18
N ALA A 42 3.38 26.96 -12.17
CA ALA A 42 2.95 25.56 -12.21
C ALA A 42 1.73 25.28 -13.11
N ILE A 43 0.89 26.28 -13.36
CA ILE A 43 -0.34 26.12 -14.16
C ILE A 43 -0.26 26.77 -15.54
N TYR A 44 0.68 27.69 -15.76
CA TYR A 44 0.85 28.39 -17.03
C TYR A 44 2.27 28.28 -17.57
N TRP A 45 2.40 27.54 -18.66
CA TRP A 45 3.68 27.28 -19.34
C TRP A 45 4.49 28.56 -19.60
N GLY A 46 3.84 29.62 -20.10
CA GLY A 46 4.50 30.88 -20.47
C GLY A 46 5.16 31.63 -19.30
N LYS A 47 4.88 31.22 -18.05
CA LYS A 47 5.57 31.72 -16.84
C LYS A 47 6.38 30.63 -16.12
N SER A 48 6.25 29.38 -16.55
CA SER A 48 6.97 28.23 -16.00
C SER A 48 8.45 28.21 -16.37
N PHE A 49 8.87 28.92 -17.43
CA PHE A 49 10.17 28.79 -18.14
C PHE A 49 10.58 27.34 -18.48
N MET A 50 9.67 26.38 -18.34
CA MET A 50 9.92 24.98 -18.66
C MET A 50 9.96 24.81 -20.18
N PRO A 51 10.88 24.02 -20.75
CA PRO A 51 10.86 23.79 -22.20
C PRO A 51 9.53 23.18 -22.67
N LEU A 52 8.99 23.69 -23.79
CA LEU A 52 7.66 23.31 -24.28
C LEU A 52 7.52 21.79 -24.53
N PHE A 53 8.58 21.14 -25.01
CA PHE A 53 8.57 19.71 -25.26
C PHE A 53 8.44 18.90 -23.96
N VAL A 54 8.97 19.40 -22.84
CA VAL A 54 8.81 18.79 -21.51
C VAL A 54 7.41 19.03 -20.97
N TRP A 55 6.88 20.26 -21.12
CA TRP A 55 5.50 20.58 -20.77
C TRP A 55 4.48 19.72 -21.51
N LYS A 56 4.77 19.36 -22.77
CA LYS A 56 3.94 18.51 -23.62
C LYS A 56 4.25 17.01 -23.52
N ALA A 57 5.30 16.60 -22.81
CA ALA A 57 5.83 15.23 -22.87
C ALA A 57 4.92 14.15 -22.25
N ALA A 58 3.91 14.52 -21.45
CA ALA A 58 3.07 13.54 -20.77
C ALA A 58 1.57 13.89 -20.81
N PRO A 59 0.68 12.88 -20.87
CA PRO A 59 -0.76 13.10 -20.67
C PRO A 59 -1.00 13.80 -19.34
N SER A 60 -1.92 14.77 -19.32
CA SER A 60 -2.17 15.68 -18.19
C SER A 60 -2.52 15.01 -16.86
N ALA A 61 -2.77 13.69 -16.85
CA ALA A 61 -3.17 12.90 -15.67
C ALA A 61 -2.18 11.79 -15.28
N SER A 62 -1.00 11.68 -15.90
CA SER A 62 -0.03 10.65 -15.51
C SER A 62 0.89 11.11 -14.38
N ASN A 63 1.10 10.28 -13.36
CA ASN A 63 2.08 10.47 -12.28
C ASN A 63 3.50 10.79 -12.80
N GLY A 64 3.81 10.39 -14.04
CA GLY A 64 5.05 10.76 -14.72
C GLY A 64 5.17 12.28 -14.98
N ASN A 65 4.06 12.95 -15.30
CA ASN A 65 4.03 14.41 -15.49
C ASN A 65 4.30 15.16 -14.19
N GLU A 66 3.65 14.73 -13.11
CA GLU A 66 3.88 15.29 -11.77
C GLU A 66 5.33 15.09 -11.32
N GLN A 67 5.95 13.94 -11.61
CA GLN A 67 7.36 13.70 -11.27
C GLN A 67 8.33 14.53 -12.12
N ALA A 68 8.11 14.64 -13.44
CA ALA A 68 8.94 15.48 -14.31
C ALA A 68 8.84 16.96 -13.90
N HIS A 69 7.63 17.45 -13.65
CA HIS A 69 7.39 18.82 -13.17
C HIS A 69 7.97 19.02 -11.76
N ARG A 70 7.87 18.03 -10.87
CA ARG A 70 8.44 18.08 -9.52
C ARG A 70 9.96 18.15 -9.55
N ASN A 71 10.62 17.38 -10.40
CA ASN A 71 12.08 17.42 -10.52
C ASN A 71 12.54 18.77 -11.04
N ILE A 72 11.91 19.30 -12.08
CA ILE A 72 12.23 20.63 -12.64
C ILE A 72 11.96 21.77 -11.64
N ASN A 73 10.90 21.65 -10.83
CA ASN A 73 10.62 22.62 -9.77
C ASN A 73 11.53 22.46 -8.55
N ARG A 74 12.02 21.26 -8.22
CA ARG A 74 13.04 21.01 -7.17
C ARG A 74 14.42 21.47 -7.60
N ASP A 75 14.76 21.19 -8.85
CA ASP A 75 16.04 21.50 -9.50
C ASP A 75 16.02 22.91 -10.09
N GLY A 76 15.03 23.71 -9.69
CA GLY A 76 14.97 25.16 -9.79
C GLY A 76 15.23 25.73 -11.18
N ILE A 77 14.14 25.98 -11.91
CA ILE A 77 14.14 26.92 -13.04
C ILE A 77 14.60 28.35 -12.67
N LYS A 78 14.67 28.67 -11.36
CA LYS A 78 15.23 29.91 -10.81
C LYS A 78 16.55 29.70 -10.03
N LEU A 79 17.20 28.55 -10.13
CA LEU A 79 18.58 28.48 -9.67
C LEU A 79 19.39 29.40 -10.58
N SER A 80 20.04 30.40 -10.00
CA SER A 80 21.05 31.16 -10.72
C SER A 80 22.05 30.16 -11.32
N ILE A 81 22.64 30.48 -12.47
CA ILE A 81 23.67 29.61 -13.09
C ILE A 81 24.72 29.19 -12.05
N LEU A 82 25.06 30.09 -11.13
CA LEU A 82 25.93 29.82 -9.99
C LEU A 82 25.37 28.74 -9.04
N ALA A 83 24.11 28.83 -8.63
CA ALA A 83 23.51 27.84 -7.73
C ALA A 83 23.30 26.49 -8.41
N GLY A 84 22.97 26.47 -9.71
CA GLY A 84 22.97 25.26 -10.53
C GLY A 84 24.35 24.61 -10.62
N ALA A 85 25.40 25.41 -10.85
CA ALA A 85 26.79 24.95 -10.87
C ALA A 85 27.26 24.43 -9.50
N MET A 86 26.88 25.09 -8.39
CA MET A 86 27.20 24.64 -7.04
C MET A 86 26.50 23.32 -6.68
N ILE A 87 25.25 23.13 -7.10
CA ILE A 87 24.53 21.87 -6.90
C ILE A 87 25.15 20.78 -7.78
N GLY A 88 25.48 21.08 -9.04
CA GLY A 88 26.21 20.18 -9.93
C GLY A 88 27.52 19.72 -9.31
N TYR A 89 28.33 20.66 -8.83
CA TYR A 89 29.57 20.37 -8.12
C TYR A 89 29.36 19.48 -6.88
N HIS A 90 28.31 19.73 -6.10
CA HIS A 90 28.02 18.91 -4.93
C HIS A 90 27.55 17.50 -5.28
N LEU A 91 26.82 17.34 -6.40
CA LEU A 91 26.44 16.03 -6.93
C LEU A 91 27.65 15.28 -7.48
N ASP A 92 28.47 15.94 -8.29
CA ASP A 92 29.71 15.36 -8.85
C ASP A 92 30.66 14.95 -7.73
N PHE A 93 30.85 15.81 -6.72
CA PHE A 93 31.63 15.49 -5.52
C PHE A 93 31.07 14.25 -4.82
N ARG A 94 29.75 14.18 -4.61
CA ARG A 94 29.12 13.03 -3.97
C ARG A 94 29.29 11.75 -4.79
N VAL A 95 29.20 11.82 -6.12
CA VAL A 95 29.44 10.68 -7.01
C VAL A 95 30.91 10.25 -6.94
N MET A 96 31.86 11.19 -6.99
CA MET A 96 33.29 10.90 -6.89
C MET A 96 33.65 10.27 -5.54
N SER A 97 33.19 10.86 -4.43
CA SER A 97 33.39 10.28 -3.10
C SER A 97 32.75 8.91 -2.95
N MET A 98 31.60 8.68 -3.62
CA MET A 98 30.96 7.37 -3.62
C MET A 98 31.77 6.33 -4.39
N LEU A 99 32.36 6.69 -5.54
CA LEU A 99 33.27 5.83 -6.30
C LEU A 99 34.53 5.49 -5.50
N GLU A 100 35.16 6.48 -4.87
CA GLU A 100 36.36 6.30 -4.04
C GLU A 100 36.10 5.37 -2.84
N VAL A 101 34.97 5.58 -2.14
CA VAL A 101 34.54 4.70 -1.04
C VAL A 101 34.21 3.30 -1.55
N GLY A 102 33.60 3.19 -2.74
CA GLY A 102 33.29 1.92 -3.38
C GLY A 102 34.54 1.13 -3.74
N GLU A 103 35.56 1.79 -4.28
CA GLU A 103 36.87 1.20 -4.58
C GLU A 103 37.60 0.77 -3.30
N LEU A 104 37.63 1.64 -2.28
CA LEU A 104 38.33 1.38 -1.02
C LEU A 104 37.71 0.22 -0.23
N LEU A 105 36.38 0.16 -0.17
CA LEU A 105 35.66 -0.82 0.66
C LEU A 105 35.16 -2.03 -0.14
N GLY A 106 35.31 -2.03 -1.47
CA GLY A 106 34.68 -3.01 -2.36
C GLY A 106 33.15 -2.98 -2.33
N ILE A 107 32.56 -1.90 -1.79
CA ILE A 107 31.11 -1.73 -1.68
C ILE A 107 30.64 -1.00 -2.94
N ASP A 108 30.41 -1.78 -3.98
CA ASP A 108 29.84 -1.28 -5.23
C ASP A 108 28.44 -0.70 -4.94
N THR A 109 28.28 0.60 -5.13
CA THR A 109 27.09 1.35 -4.72
C THR A 109 25.93 1.11 -5.67
N ASN A 110 25.33 -0.09 -5.58
CA ASN A 110 23.97 -0.53 -5.91
C ASN A 110 23.21 0.02 -7.13
N ASP A 111 23.80 0.87 -7.96
CA ASP A 111 23.33 1.20 -9.30
C ASP A 111 23.81 0.12 -10.28
N GLN A 112 23.66 -1.13 -9.85
CA GLN A 112 23.64 -2.22 -10.78
C GLN A 112 22.43 -1.97 -11.66
N ALA A 113 22.70 -1.73 -12.94
CA ALA A 113 21.72 -1.58 -14.00
C ALA A 113 20.52 -2.45 -13.65
N ALA A 114 19.34 -1.86 -13.49
CA ALA A 114 18.16 -2.55 -12.96
C ALA A 114 17.75 -3.67 -13.92
N THR A 115 18.44 -4.81 -13.84
CA THR A 115 18.22 -5.97 -14.67
C THR A 115 16.80 -6.44 -14.42
N HIS A 116 16.15 -6.99 -15.45
CA HIS A 116 14.82 -7.57 -15.31
C HIS A 116 14.78 -8.58 -14.15
N PHE A 117 15.88 -9.31 -13.94
CA PHE A 117 16.04 -10.21 -12.79
C PHE A 117 15.94 -9.49 -11.45
N ARG A 118 16.71 -8.42 -11.20
CA ARG A 118 16.66 -7.66 -9.92
C ARG A 118 15.27 -7.04 -9.67
N ARG A 119 14.61 -6.53 -10.71
CA ARG A 119 13.24 -5.99 -10.58
C ARG A 119 12.25 -7.10 -10.21
N SER A 120 12.34 -8.26 -10.87
CA SER A 120 11.49 -9.42 -10.60
C SER A 120 11.71 -9.96 -9.19
N GLY A 121 12.97 -10.05 -8.75
CA GLY A 121 13.31 -10.44 -7.37
C GLY A 121 12.73 -9.49 -6.32
N ARG A 122 12.83 -8.16 -6.54
CA ARG A 122 12.19 -7.17 -5.65
C ARG A 122 10.66 -7.29 -5.65
N ALA A 123 10.04 -7.53 -6.80
CA ALA A 123 8.59 -7.72 -6.89
C ALA A 123 8.13 -8.95 -6.10
N LEU A 124 8.85 -10.07 -6.24
CA LEU A 124 8.60 -11.30 -5.49
C LEU A 124 8.83 -11.10 -3.98
N HIS A 125 9.89 -10.40 -3.57
CA HIS A 125 10.11 -10.10 -2.16
C HIS A 125 8.98 -9.25 -1.56
N ARG A 126 8.49 -8.26 -2.32
CA ARG A 126 7.33 -7.43 -1.92
C ARG A 126 6.06 -8.28 -1.82
N SER A 127 5.78 -9.15 -2.78
CA SER A 127 4.59 -10.00 -2.74
C SER A 127 4.61 -10.95 -1.54
N VAL A 128 5.76 -11.58 -1.26
CA VAL A 128 5.94 -12.44 -0.07
C VAL A 128 5.74 -11.65 1.21
N THR A 129 6.28 -10.43 1.30
CA THR A 129 6.12 -9.57 2.48
C THR A 129 4.65 -9.17 2.69
N ILE A 130 3.94 -8.83 1.62
CA ILE A 130 2.50 -8.50 1.67
C ILE A 130 1.70 -9.74 2.10
N GLN A 131 1.98 -10.91 1.51
CA GLN A 131 1.29 -12.15 1.87
C GLN A 131 1.52 -12.51 3.34
N LYS A 132 2.74 -12.38 3.86
CA LYS A 132 3.02 -12.59 5.30
C LYS A 132 2.22 -11.65 6.20
N ARG A 133 2.07 -10.37 5.81
CA ARG A 133 1.25 -9.40 6.56
C ARG A 133 -0.23 -9.75 6.53
N ASN A 134 -0.76 -10.14 5.37
CA ASN A 134 -2.15 -10.55 5.22
C ASN A 134 -2.45 -11.80 6.04
N ASN A 135 -1.57 -12.79 5.98
CA ASN A 135 -1.66 -14.01 6.78
C ASN A 135 -1.67 -13.71 8.28
N LEU A 136 -0.79 -12.82 8.76
CA LEU A 136 -0.78 -12.39 10.16
C LEU A 136 -2.07 -11.66 10.56
N ALA A 137 -2.64 -10.85 9.66
CA ALA A 137 -3.91 -10.18 9.90
C ALA A 137 -5.07 -11.19 9.99
N ASN A 138 -5.13 -12.17 9.08
CA ASN A 138 -6.12 -13.24 9.11
C ASN A 138 -6.01 -14.09 10.38
N ASP A 139 -4.79 -14.43 10.81
CA ASP A 139 -4.56 -15.20 12.04
C ASP A 139 -5.07 -14.43 13.28
N LYS A 140 -4.83 -13.11 13.35
CA LYS A 140 -5.35 -12.25 14.43
C LYS A 140 -6.87 -12.13 14.40
N GLU A 141 -7.47 -12.10 13.22
CA GLU A 141 -8.92 -12.07 13.07
C GLU A 141 -9.55 -13.39 13.52
N LEU A 142 -8.96 -14.51 13.09
CA LEU A 142 -9.38 -15.85 13.50
C LEU A 142 -9.29 -16.04 15.03
N GLU A 143 -8.21 -15.57 15.65
CA GLU A 143 -8.05 -15.61 17.11
C GLU A 143 -9.15 -14.81 17.83
N LYS A 144 -9.51 -13.62 17.34
CA LYS A 144 -10.62 -12.83 17.89
C LYS A 144 -11.96 -13.54 17.73
N SER A 145 -12.23 -14.14 16.58
CA SER A 145 -13.46 -14.91 16.35
C SER A 145 -13.55 -16.11 17.29
N TYR A 146 -12.44 -16.80 17.54
CA TYR A 146 -12.38 -17.86 18.55
C TYR A 146 -12.71 -17.36 19.96
N GLN A 147 -12.10 -16.26 20.40
CA GLN A 147 -12.39 -15.66 21.71
C GLN A 147 -13.86 -15.24 21.86
N GLN A 148 -14.45 -14.70 20.79
CA GLN A 148 -15.87 -14.32 20.77
C GLN A 148 -16.78 -15.54 20.91
N LEU A 149 -16.53 -16.61 20.14
CA LEU A 149 -17.31 -17.85 20.24
C LEU A 149 -17.16 -18.51 21.61
N GLU A 150 -15.96 -18.53 22.17
CA GLU A 150 -15.72 -19.05 23.52
C GLU A 150 -16.54 -18.28 24.57
N LYS A 151 -16.54 -16.95 24.50
CA LYS A 151 -17.36 -16.10 25.38
C LYS A 151 -18.85 -16.42 25.24
N LEU A 152 -19.36 -16.53 24.01
CA LEU A 152 -20.75 -16.90 23.75
C LEU A 152 -21.10 -18.29 24.30
N GLN A 153 -20.19 -19.25 24.18
CA GLN A 153 -20.34 -20.61 24.73
C GLN A 153 -20.38 -20.61 26.27
N GLN A 154 -19.54 -19.80 26.92
CA GLN A 154 -19.57 -19.61 28.37
C GLN A 154 -20.88 -18.94 28.82
N GLU A 155 -21.32 -17.88 28.13
CA GLU A 155 -22.60 -17.20 28.40
C GLU A 155 -23.79 -18.16 28.24
N ALA A 156 -23.81 -18.96 27.17
CA ALA A 156 -24.84 -19.98 26.94
C ALA A 156 -24.88 -21.01 28.08
N SER A 157 -23.70 -21.43 28.57
CA SER A 157 -23.58 -22.37 29.68
C SER A 157 -24.14 -21.78 30.98
N GLN A 158 -23.82 -20.52 31.28
CA GLN A 158 -24.35 -19.81 32.47
C GLN A 158 -25.87 -19.62 32.39
N LEU A 159 -26.40 -19.22 31.23
CA LEU A 159 -27.84 -19.07 31.03
C LEU A 159 -28.58 -20.41 31.12
N SER A 160 -27.98 -21.48 30.59
CA SER A 160 -28.54 -22.83 30.71
C SER A 160 -28.62 -23.28 32.17
N GLN A 161 -27.59 -23.00 32.98
CA GLN A 161 -27.62 -23.27 34.42
C GLN A 161 -28.66 -22.40 35.15
N LYS A 162 -28.77 -21.11 34.82
CA LYS A 162 -29.80 -20.22 35.38
C LYS A 162 -31.21 -20.69 35.03
N LEU A 163 -31.44 -21.13 33.80
CA LEU A 163 -32.71 -21.73 33.38
C LEU A 163 -33.03 -22.97 34.20
N LYS A 164 -32.07 -23.90 34.37
CA LYS A 164 -32.26 -25.10 35.20
C LYS A 164 -32.72 -24.75 36.63
N ARG A 165 -32.11 -23.74 37.26
CA ARG A 165 -32.52 -23.26 38.60
C ARG A 165 -33.86 -22.52 38.59
N GLY A 166 -34.12 -21.73 37.53
CA GLY A 166 -35.35 -20.97 37.38
C GLY A 166 -36.59 -21.85 37.24
N PHE A 167 -36.46 -23.05 36.65
CA PHE A 167 -37.54 -24.04 36.59
C PHE A 167 -38.00 -24.52 37.97
N GLU A 168 -37.14 -24.47 39.00
CA GLU A 168 -37.51 -24.79 40.37
C GLU A 168 -38.19 -23.62 41.09
N GLY A 169 -37.92 -22.37 40.67
CA GLY A 169 -38.36 -21.13 41.35
C GLY A 169 -39.44 -20.30 40.65
N GLY A 170 -39.86 -20.66 39.43
CA GLY A 170 -41.04 -20.10 38.75
C GLY A 170 -40.94 -18.66 38.21
N SER A 171 -39.81 -17.97 38.30
CA SER A 171 -39.65 -16.56 37.91
C SER A 171 -38.45 -16.33 36.97
N GLY A 172 -38.65 -15.54 35.90
CA GLY A 172 -37.56 -15.05 35.02
C GLY A 172 -37.12 -15.96 33.86
N ILE A 173 -37.86 -17.03 33.56
CA ILE A 173 -37.47 -18.04 32.56
C ILE A 173 -37.53 -17.50 31.12
N GLU A 174 -38.54 -16.69 30.79
CA GLU A 174 -38.77 -16.21 29.41
C GLU A 174 -37.61 -15.37 28.87
N HIS A 175 -37.10 -14.43 29.67
CA HIS A 175 -35.99 -13.57 29.27
C HIS A 175 -34.71 -14.38 29.03
N ALA A 176 -34.40 -15.32 29.93
CA ALA A 176 -33.23 -16.20 29.79
C ALA A 176 -33.34 -17.12 28.55
N SER A 177 -34.53 -17.66 28.28
CA SER A 177 -34.81 -18.48 27.09
C SER A 177 -34.64 -17.67 25.80
N LYS A 178 -35.19 -16.45 25.74
CA LYS A 178 -35.04 -15.55 24.58
C LYS A 178 -33.58 -15.19 24.33
N ARG A 179 -32.82 -14.85 25.38
CA ARG A 179 -31.38 -14.54 25.26
C ARG A 179 -30.58 -15.77 24.80
N LEU A 180 -30.90 -16.97 25.29
CA LEU A 180 -30.23 -18.20 24.89
C LEU A 180 -30.44 -18.50 23.39
N LYS A 181 -31.66 -18.32 22.87
CA LYS A 181 -31.94 -18.45 21.42
C LYS A 181 -31.13 -17.45 20.59
N ASN A 182 -31.01 -16.21 21.06
CA ASN A 182 -30.21 -15.20 20.38
C ASN A 182 -28.72 -15.59 20.33
N ILE A 183 -28.16 -16.05 21.46
CA ILE A 183 -26.77 -16.54 21.52
C ILE A 183 -26.58 -17.74 20.58
N GLN A 184 -27.54 -18.66 20.50
CA GLN A 184 -27.45 -19.80 19.58
C GLN A 184 -27.38 -19.35 18.12
N SER A 185 -28.15 -18.32 17.75
CA SER A 185 -28.11 -17.74 16.40
C SER A 185 -26.75 -17.08 16.12
N GLU A 186 -26.29 -16.20 17.01
CA GLU A 186 -25.00 -15.50 16.89
C GLU A 186 -23.82 -16.49 16.84
N TYR A 187 -23.86 -17.53 17.67
CA TYR A 187 -22.86 -18.59 17.68
C TYR A 187 -22.84 -19.38 16.37
N SER A 188 -24.01 -19.75 15.85
CA SER A 188 -24.12 -20.52 14.60
C SER A 188 -23.61 -19.72 13.40
N GLU A 189 -23.93 -18.43 13.33
CA GLU A 189 -23.44 -17.52 12.30
C GLU A 189 -21.92 -17.34 12.39
N GLY A 190 -21.41 -17.05 13.60
CA GLY A 190 -19.97 -16.93 13.83
C GLY A 190 -19.21 -18.21 13.49
N PHE A 191 -19.77 -19.38 13.82
CA PHE A 191 -19.18 -20.68 13.51
C PHE A 191 -19.14 -20.94 11.99
N ALA A 192 -20.17 -20.56 11.24
CA ALA A 192 -20.19 -20.69 9.79
C ALA A 192 -19.14 -19.79 9.11
N ALA A 193 -18.99 -18.55 9.58
CA ALA A 193 -17.97 -17.61 9.09
C ALA A 193 -16.54 -18.12 9.34
N LEU A 194 -16.34 -18.86 10.44
CA LEU A 194 -15.04 -19.33 10.90
C LEU A 194 -14.33 -20.23 9.89
N LYS A 195 -15.07 -21.06 9.14
CA LYS A 195 -14.50 -21.91 8.09
C LYS A 195 -13.75 -21.10 7.04
N SER A 196 -14.32 -19.98 6.60
CA SER A 196 -13.70 -19.09 5.62
C SER A 196 -12.44 -18.39 6.13
N LEU A 197 -12.33 -18.17 7.45
CA LEU A 197 -11.13 -17.61 8.08
C LEU A 197 -10.05 -18.68 8.27
N GLN A 198 -10.43 -19.91 8.62
CA GLN A 198 -9.51 -21.05 8.71
C GLN A 198 -8.83 -21.33 7.37
N ASP A 199 -9.59 -21.30 6.27
CA ASP A 199 -9.04 -21.51 4.91
C ASP A 199 -8.00 -20.44 4.50
N LYS A 200 -8.05 -19.26 5.13
CA LYS A 200 -7.13 -18.13 4.88
C LYS A 200 -6.02 -18.00 5.93
N SER A 201 -6.07 -18.80 6.99
CA SER A 201 -5.12 -18.77 8.09
C SER A 201 -3.85 -19.55 7.75
N THR A 202 -2.76 -19.27 8.46
CA THR A 202 -1.53 -20.06 8.38
C THR A 202 -1.61 -21.41 9.10
N GLY A 203 -2.68 -21.67 9.86
CA GLY A 203 -2.82 -22.86 10.71
C GLY A 203 -2.02 -22.80 12.01
N ARG A 204 -1.41 -21.65 12.34
CA ARG A 204 -0.67 -21.46 13.61
C ARG A 204 -1.57 -21.15 14.80
N VAL A 205 -2.80 -20.68 14.55
CA VAL A 205 -3.77 -20.37 15.60
C VAL A 205 -4.37 -21.68 16.11
N LEU A 206 -4.14 -22.00 17.38
CA LEU A 206 -4.71 -23.18 18.00
C LEU A 206 -6.24 -23.06 18.05
N MET A 207 -6.93 -24.09 17.57
CA MET A 207 -8.38 -24.17 17.62
C MET A 207 -8.81 -24.52 19.05
N PRO A 208 -9.58 -23.66 19.75
CA PRO A 208 -10.10 -24.00 21.06
C PRO A 208 -11.17 -25.10 20.97
N ALA A 209 -11.47 -25.72 22.11
CA ALA A 209 -12.51 -26.74 22.24
C ALA A 209 -13.93 -26.12 22.15
N LEU A 210 -14.32 -25.73 20.95
CA LEU A 210 -15.64 -25.19 20.65
C LEU A 210 -16.66 -26.31 20.46
N ALA A 211 -17.83 -26.17 21.08
CA ALA A 211 -18.93 -27.09 20.88
C ALA A 211 -19.52 -26.91 19.47
N ALA A 212 -19.96 -28.00 18.84
CA ALA A 212 -20.73 -27.85 17.61
C ALA A 212 -22.02 -27.06 17.89
N PRO A 213 -22.53 -26.22 16.95
CA PRO A 213 -23.69 -25.36 17.21
C PRO A 213 -24.94 -26.10 17.72
N HIS A 214 -25.14 -27.36 17.32
CA HIS A 214 -26.24 -28.21 17.77
C HIS A 214 -26.07 -28.79 19.19
N HIS A 215 -24.85 -28.74 19.74
CA HIS A 215 -24.53 -29.18 21.09
C HIS A 215 -24.44 -28.03 22.10
N LEU A 216 -24.57 -26.76 21.65
CA LEU A 216 -24.47 -25.59 22.51
C LEU A 216 -25.53 -25.58 23.61
N ILE A 217 -26.72 -26.08 23.30
CA ILE A 217 -27.83 -26.22 24.25
C ILE A 217 -28.07 -27.71 24.44
N GLN A 218 -27.75 -28.24 25.61
CA GLN A 218 -28.21 -29.58 25.97
C GLN A 218 -29.74 -29.57 25.97
N PRO A 219 -30.39 -30.52 25.27
CA PRO A 219 -31.84 -30.63 25.31
C PRO A 219 -32.27 -30.73 26.77
N LEU A 220 -33.14 -29.82 27.21
CA LEU A 220 -33.72 -29.90 28.55
C LEU A 220 -34.43 -31.26 28.66
N PRO A 221 -34.35 -31.96 29.80
CA PRO A 221 -35.20 -33.11 30.04
C PRO A 221 -36.64 -32.63 29.83
N ARG A 222 -37.29 -33.14 28.77
CA ARG A 222 -38.72 -32.92 28.56
C ARG A 222 -39.37 -33.38 29.84
N ALA A 223 -40.10 -32.49 30.52
CA ALA A 223 -40.97 -32.90 31.61
C ALA A 223 -41.84 -34.01 31.01
N SER A 224 -41.63 -35.24 31.46
CA SER A 224 -42.44 -36.38 31.05
C SER A 224 -43.83 -36.07 31.53
N THR A 225 -44.63 -35.39 30.70
CA THR A 225 -46.07 -35.34 30.87
C THR A 225 -46.49 -36.80 30.83
N ILE A 226 -46.78 -37.33 32.01
CA ILE A 226 -47.52 -38.57 32.19
C ILE A 226 -48.88 -38.29 31.56
N THR A 227 -48.99 -38.51 30.27
CA THR A 227 -50.25 -38.43 29.54
C THR A 227 -50.21 -39.56 28.53
N ASP A 228 -50.83 -40.64 28.98
CA ASP A 228 -51.36 -41.77 28.24
C ASP A 228 -50.47 -42.48 27.21
N GLN A 229 -50.15 -43.71 27.61
CA GLN A 229 -50.12 -44.90 26.76
C GLN A 229 -51.16 -44.82 25.63
N PHE A 230 -50.83 -45.45 24.49
CA PHE A 230 -51.63 -45.58 23.26
C PHE A 230 -51.28 -44.63 22.11
N ALA A 231 -50.08 -44.76 21.55
CA ALA A 231 -49.90 -44.60 20.10
C ALA A 231 -48.67 -45.39 19.61
N ALA A 232 -48.88 -46.07 18.49
CA ALA A 232 -48.03 -47.10 17.91
C ALA A 232 -46.59 -46.67 17.58
N PRO A 233 -45.62 -47.63 17.55
CA PRO A 233 -44.24 -47.35 17.18
C PRO A 233 -44.13 -47.07 15.67
N SER A 234 -44.12 -45.79 15.29
CA SER A 234 -43.68 -45.38 13.95
C SER A 234 -42.16 -45.37 13.92
N VAL A 235 -41.58 -46.46 13.40
CA VAL A 235 -40.16 -46.62 13.09
C VAL A 235 -39.78 -45.61 12.00
N TYR A 236 -39.33 -44.42 12.38
CA TYR A 236 -38.58 -43.54 11.49
C TYR A 236 -37.10 -43.90 11.59
N HIS A 237 -36.70 -44.78 10.67
CA HIS A 237 -35.31 -45.15 10.42
C HIS A 237 -34.61 -43.91 9.81
N SER A 238 -33.87 -43.18 10.63
CA SER A 238 -33.04 -42.05 10.14
C SER A 238 -31.75 -42.63 9.56
N HIS A 239 -31.73 -42.79 8.24
CA HIS A 239 -30.54 -43.17 7.49
C HIS A 239 -29.58 -41.98 7.46
N TYR A 240 -28.74 -41.83 8.48
CA TYR A 240 -27.51 -41.04 8.35
C TYR A 240 -26.55 -41.82 7.46
N THR A 241 -26.64 -41.60 6.15
CA THR A 241 -25.59 -41.99 5.22
C THR A 241 -24.35 -41.17 5.58
N HIS A 242 -23.37 -41.79 6.22
CA HIS A 242 -22.00 -41.31 6.23
C HIS A 242 -21.53 -41.23 4.78
N SER A 243 -21.74 -40.07 4.15
CA SER A 243 -21.16 -39.74 2.86
C SER A 243 -19.68 -39.52 3.10
N THR A 244 -18.88 -40.54 2.81
CA THR A 244 -17.43 -40.44 2.68
C THR A 244 -17.15 -39.48 1.53
N TYR A 245 -17.08 -38.19 1.86
CA TYR A 245 -16.64 -37.17 0.92
C TYR A 245 -15.17 -37.46 0.60
N ILE A 246 -14.95 -38.18 -0.50
CA ILE A 246 -13.67 -38.25 -1.17
C ILE A 246 -13.50 -36.89 -1.85
N PRO A 247 -12.58 -36.03 -1.40
CA PRO A 247 -12.35 -34.76 -2.07
C PRO A 247 -12.01 -35.05 -3.54
N PRO A 248 -12.59 -34.32 -4.50
CA PRO A 248 -12.21 -34.47 -5.90
C PRO A 248 -10.71 -34.28 -6.02
N ALA A 249 -10.06 -35.15 -6.79
CA ALA A 249 -8.64 -35.05 -7.07
C ALA A 249 -8.31 -33.61 -7.49
N PRO A 250 -7.24 -33.01 -6.96
CA PRO A 250 -6.86 -31.65 -7.32
C PRO A 250 -6.80 -31.54 -8.84
N ALA A 251 -7.47 -30.52 -9.39
CA ALA A 251 -7.47 -30.28 -10.82
C ALA A 251 -6.02 -30.32 -11.33
N PRO A 252 -5.74 -31.03 -12.44
CA PRO A 252 -4.41 -31.08 -13.00
C PRO A 252 -3.91 -29.64 -13.16
N ALA A 253 -2.69 -29.40 -12.69
CA ALA A 253 -2.06 -28.09 -12.81
C ALA A 253 -2.23 -27.60 -14.26
N PRO A 254 -2.67 -26.35 -14.47
CA PRO A 254 -2.83 -25.82 -15.81
C PRO A 254 -1.55 -26.08 -16.60
N ALA A 255 -1.69 -26.66 -17.79
CA ALA A 255 -0.56 -26.92 -18.66
C ALA A 255 0.28 -25.65 -18.75
N PRO A 256 1.62 -25.75 -18.64
CA PRO A 256 2.49 -24.59 -18.73
C PRO A 256 2.13 -23.83 -19.99
N ALA A 257 1.94 -22.51 -19.86
CA ALA A 257 1.66 -21.65 -21.00
C ALA A 257 2.67 -21.97 -22.11
N PRO A 258 2.23 -22.12 -23.38
CA PRO A 258 3.13 -22.40 -24.48
C PRO A 258 4.25 -21.37 -24.46
N ALA A 259 5.50 -21.87 -24.58
CA ALA A 259 6.67 -21.01 -24.60
C ALA A 259 6.42 -19.85 -25.59
N PRO A 260 6.69 -18.59 -25.19
CA PRO A 260 6.49 -17.46 -26.08
C PRO A 260 7.24 -17.73 -27.37
N ALA A 261 6.55 -17.56 -28.51
CA ALA A 261 7.16 -17.68 -29.81
C ALA A 261 8.48 -16.90 -29.83
N PRO A 262 9.56 -17.45 -30.41
CA PRO A 262 10.86 -16.79 -30.44
C PRO A 262 10.64 -15.38 -30.99
N VAL A 263 10.91 -14.38 -30.13
CA VAL A 263 10.83 -12.98 -30.50
C VAL A 263 11.79 -12.83 -31.67
N ARG A 264 11.25 -12.64 -32.87
CA ARG A 264 12.04 -12.28 -34.04
C ARG A 264 12.82 -11.03 -33.64
N SER A 265 14.12 -11.20 -33.49
CA SER A 265 15.06 -10.11 -33.27
C SER A 265 14.91 -9.20 -34.48
N PHE A 266 14.13 -8.13 -34.33
CA PHE A 266 14.20 -7.03 -35.26
C PHE A 266 15.62 -6.51 -35.10
N SER A 267 16.45 -6.81 -36.10
CA SER A 267 17.76 -6.21 -36.25
C SER A 267 17.51 -4.72 -36.39
N THR A 268 17.66 -3.99 -35.28
CA THR A 268 17.65 -2.54 -35.29
C THR A 268 18.80 -2.14 -36.21
N PRO A 269 18.56 -1.44 -37.32
CA PRO A 269 19.64 -0.93 -38.14
C PRO A 269 20.54 -0.08 -37.24
N ALA A 270 21.85 -0.35 -37.31
CA ALA A 270 22.84 0.41 -36.57
C ALA A 270 22.59 1.91 -36.78
N PRO A 271 22.62 2.74 -35.72
CA PRO A 271 22.52 4.18 -35.88
C PRO A 271 23.62 4.63 -36.86
N PRO A 272 23.32 5.58 -37.77
CA PRO A 272 24.32 6.10 -38.68
C PRO A 272 25.50 6.60 -37.85
N TYR A 273 26.69 6.07 -38.16
CA TYR A 273 27.96 6.54 -37.64
C TYR A 273 27.99 8.06 -37.78
N PHE A 274 27.92 8.76 -36.64
CA PHE A 274 28.22 10.18 -36.59
C PHE A 274 29.70 10.30 -36.92
N ARG A 275 29.98 10.76 -38.15
CA ARG A 275 31.32 11.12 -38.59
C ARG A 275 31.92 12.08 -37.56
N ASP A 276 33.11 11.72 -37.11
CA ASP A 276 33.96 12.51 -36.24
C ASP A 276 34.00 13.97 -36.68
N LEU A 277 33.40 14.84 -35.88
CA LEU A 277 33.70 16.26 -35.89
C LEU A 277 35.14 16.40 -35.38
N PRO A 278 36.03 17.12 -36.07
CA PRO A 278 37.38 17.33 -35.60
C PRO A 278 37.34 18.04 -34.25
N HIS A 279 37.89 17.37 -33.23
CA HIS A 279 38.17 17.96 -31.93
C HIS A 279 38.99 19.22 -32.14
N GLN A 280 38.38 20.39 -31.94
CA GLN A 280 39.14 21.59 -31.63
C GLN A 280 39.83 21.35 -30.29
N SER A 281 41.14 21.12 -30.35
CA SER A 281 42.02 21.15 -29.19
C SER A 281 41.98 22.56 -28.61
N VAL A 282 41.14 22.78 -27.61
CA VAL A 282 41.21 24.01 -26.80
C VAL A 282 42.47 23.89 -25.96
N ASN A 283 43.48 24.67 -26.33
CA ASN A 283 44.73 24.80 -25.61
C ASN A 283 44.46 25.57 -24.31
N ILE A 284 44.19 24.85 -23.22
CA ILE A 284 44.06 25.44 -21.87
C ILE A 284 45.47 25.60 -21.30
N THR A 285 46.21 26.59 -21.82
CA THR A 285 47.44 27.06 -21.19
C THR A 285 47.11 28.31 -20.36
N SER A 286 47.45 28.25 -19.07
CA SER A 286 47.55 29.34 -18.09
C SER A 286 46.29 30.17 -17.79
N TYR A 287 45.53 29.75 -16.77
CA TYR A 287 44.88 30.70 -15.86
C TYR A 287 45.76 30.83 -14.60
N PRO A 288 46.23 32.03 -14.23
CA PRO A 288 46.96 32.23 -12.99
C PRO A 288 46.01 32.04 -11.80
N GLY A 289 46.50 31.33 -10.80
CA GLY A 289 45.72 30.84 -9.65
C GLY A 289 45.00 31.94 -8.88
N TYR A 290 43.71 31.71 -8.67
CA TYR A 290 42.91 32.41 -7.68
C TYR A 290 42.54 31.40 -6.59
N TYR A 291 43.45 31.20 -5.63
CA TYR A 291 43.11 30.54 -4.37
C TYR A 291 42.36 31.56 -3.50
N PRO A 292 41.11 31.29 -3.08
CA PRO A 292 40.51 32.07 -2.01
C PRO A 292 41.27 31.80 -0.70
N PRO A 293 41.47 32.81 0.16
CA PRO A 293 42.16 32.62 1.43
C PRO A 293 41.34 31.71 2.34
N TYR A 294 41.94 30.59 2.76
CA TYR A 294 41.46 29.79 3.88
C TYR A 294 41.53 30.66 5.14
N SER A 295 40.37 31.12 5.60
CA SER A 295 40.20 31.69 6.93
C SER A 295 40.39 30.57 7.96
N HIS A 296 41.54 30.56 8.62
CA HIS A 296 41.77 29.80 9.84
C HIS A 296 40.72 30.18 10.89
N THR A 297 39.74 29.31 11.10
CA THR A 297 38.91 29.33 12.30
C THR A 297 39.78 28.84 13.47
N GLY A 298 40.11 29.75 14.38
CA GLY A 298 40.76 29.42 15.65
C GLY A 298 39.87 28.55 16.56
N PRO A 299 40.43 28.01 17.65
CA PRO A 299 39.70 27.11 18.54
C PRO A 299 38.59 27.84 19.31
N PHE A 300 37.37 27.33 19.21
CA PHE A 300 36.24 27.74 20.04
C PHE A 300 36.49 27.34 21.50
N SER A 301 36.72 28.31 22.38
CA SER A 301 36.62 28.14 23.83
C SER A 301 35.16 28.32 24.24
N TYR A 302 34.56 27.29 24.83
CA TYR A 302 33.24 27.38 25.45
C TYR A 302 33.35 28.06 26.84
N PRO A 303 32.41 28.94 27.22
CA PRO A 303 32.36 29.48 28.57
C PRO A 303 31.80 28.43 29.55
N PRO A 304 32.19 28.48 30.84
CA PRO A 304 31.69 27.56 31.85
C PRO A 304 30.24 27.87 32.19
N SER A 305 29.43 26.82 32.29
CA SER A 305 28.05 26.86 32.76
C SER A 305 28.01 27.28 34.23
N ARG A 306 27.14 28.24 34.55
CA ARG A 306 26.65 28.47 35.92
C ARG A 306 25.36 27.70 36.14
#